data_AF-A0A367QFZ4-F1
#
_entry.id   AF-A0A367QFZ4-F1
#
_cell.length_a   1.000
_cell.length_b   1.000
_cell.length_c   1.000
_cell.angle_alpha   90.00
_cell.angle_beta   90.00
_cell.angle_gamma   90.00
#
_symmetry.space_group_name_H-M   'P 1'
#
loop_
_entity.id
_entity.type
_entity.pdbx_description
1 polymer ?
#
loop_
_entity_poly.entity_id
_entity_poly.type
_entity_poly.pdbx_seq_one_letter_code
_entity_poly.pdbx_strand_id
1 'polypeptide(L)'
;MMSVNQIYGESPNQFYLNLGKNFFAWMMAKRSSTYNKELGDRKRSLFANLQGKVLEISPRDGSNLRYYPPNIDLIGMEPDLQMHSYLQKQAKELGLNIDLRFGNAEWLDIEDNSVDTVVATLLLCSVPNINYTLQAILRVLKPGGSFLFIEHIAAPEGSLLRKIQNTISPIWKTLADNCYPDREIDIALQKAGFASVNYEYFQVGLPIVSPHIIGVATK
;
A
#
# COMPACT_ATOMS: atom_id res chain seq x y z
N MET A 1 9.31 -15.65 31.27
CA MET A 1 9.04 -14.44 30.48
C MET A 1 10.14 -14.34 29.42
N MET A 2 9.83 -14.71 28.18
CA MET A 2 10.75 -14.56 27.05
C MET A 2 10.81 -13.07 26.66
N SER A 3 11.99 -12.56 26.33
CA SER A 3 12.18 -11.15 25.98
C SER A 3 11.56 -10.84 24.61
N VAL A 4 11.21 -9.57 24.37
CA VAL A 4 10.65 -9.04 23.11
C VAL A 4 11.55 -9.38 21.89
N ASN A 5 12.84 -9.59 22.12
CA ASN A 5 13.82 -9.99 21.09
C ASN A 5 13.71 -11.46 20.65
N GLN A 6 12.88 -12.27 21.31
CA GLN A 6 12.71 -13.69 20.97
C GLN A 6 11.53 -13.95 20.02
N ILE A 7 10.72 -12.92 19.72
CA ILE A 7 9.55 -12.99 18.82
C ILE A 7 9.88 -12.43 17.42
N TYR A 8 10.85 -11.51 17.34
CA TYR A 8 11.36 -10.96 16.09
C TYR A 8 12.79 -11.45 15.89
N GLY A 9 12.96 -12.44 15.01
CA GLY A 9 14.27 -12.97 14.64
C GLY A 9 15.27 -11.86 14.30
N GLU A 10 16.54 -12.09 14.62
CA GLU A 10 17.63 -11.12 14.54
C GLU A 10 17.53 -10.21 13.30
N SER A 11 17.47 -8.90 13.56
CA SER A 11 17.56 -7.85 12.54
C SER A 11 18.80 -8.08 11.68
N PRO A 12 18.70 -8.07 10.34
CA PRO A 12 19.86 -8.05 9.47
C PRO A 12 20.80 -6.90 9.87
N ASN A 13 22.11 -7.15 9.81
CA ASN A 13 23.17 -6.18 10.08
C ASN A 13 22.79 -4.78 9.55
N GLN A 14 22.71 -3.77 10.44
CA GLN A 14 22.30 -2.38 10.12
C GLN A 14 23.04 -1.78 8.92
N PHE A 15 24.27 -2.26 8.65
CA PHE A 15 25.08 -1.90 7.48
C PHE A 15 24.41 -2.26 6.14
N TYR A 16 23.84 -3.47 6.01
CA TYR A 16 23.15 -3.91 4.79
C TYR A 16 21.79 -3.23 4.61
N LEU A 17 21.09 -2.93 5.71
CA LEU A 17 19.86 -2.15 5.71
C LEU A 17 20.09 -0.73 5.16
N ASN A 18 21.21 -0.09 5.51
CA ASN A 18 21.56 1.24 5.00
C ASN A 18 21.99 1.24 3.53
N LEU A 19 22.74 0.23 3.07
CA LEU A 19 23.12 0.11 1.65
C LEU A 19 21.93 -0.17 0.74
N GLY A 20 21.01 -1.05 1.18
CA GLY A 20 19.77 -1.35 0.46
C GLY A 20 18.86 -0.14 0.32
N LYS A 21 18.64 0.59 1.43
CA LYS A 21 17.86 1.83 1.45
C LYS A 21 18.46 2.89 0.51
N ASN A 22 19.78 3.03 0.46
CA ASN A 22 20.46 4.02 -0.40
C ASN A 22 20.37 3.65 -1.90
N PHE A 23 20.49 2.37 -2.26
CA PHE A 23 20.31 1.92 -3.65
C PHE A 23 18.86 2.07 -4.11
N PHE A 24 17.90 1.66 -3.28
CA PHE A 24 16.47 1.82 -3.56
C PHE A 24 16.10 3.30 -3.71
N ALA A 25 16.55 4.15 -2.78
CA ALA A 25 16.35 5.60 -2.83
C ALA A 25 16.96 6.22 -4.10
N TRP A 26 18.17 5.83 -4.50
CA TRP A 26 18.81 6.29 -5.74
C TRP A 26 18.04 5.86 -7.00
N MET A 27 17.59 4.61 -7.06
CA MET A 27 16.82 4.06 -8.17
C MET A 27 15.47 4.78 -8.32
N MET A 28 14.77 4.99 -7.20
CA MET A 28 13.55 5.78 -7.15
C MET A 28 13.83 7.22 -7.59
N ALA A 29 14.87 7.87 -7.07
CA ALA A 29 15.22 9.24 -7.43
C ALA A 29 15.44 9.41 -8.95
N LYS A 30 16.17 8.48 -9.59
CA LYS A 30 16.45 8.54 -11.05
C LYS A 30 15.25 8.26 -11.95
N ARG A 31 14.22 7.56 -11.46
CA ARG A 31 13.02 7.21 -12.25
C ARG A 31 11.73 7.89 -11.75
N SER A 32 11.86 8.74 -10.73
CA SER A 32 10.76 9.39 -10.01
C SER A 32 9.91 10.31 -10.88
N SER A 33 10.49 11.04 -11.84
CA SER A 33 9.74 12.06 -12.59
C SER A 33 8.60 11.45 -13.43
N THR A 34 8.89 10.45 -14.24
CA THR A 34 7.86 9.72 -15.01
C THR A 34 6.96 8.91 -14.09
N TYR A 35 7.54 8.26 -13.07
CA TYR A 35 6.80 7.45 -12.10
C TYR A 35 5.74 8.26 -11.35
N ASN A 36 6.12 9.44 -10.87
CA ASN A 36 5.24 10.35 -10.14
C ASN A 36 4.21 11.00 -11.06
N LYS A 37 4.55 11.26 -12.33
CA LYS A 37 3.61 11.85 -13.29
C LYS A 37 2.51 10.85 -13.68
N GLU A 38 2.88 9.65 -14.11
CA GLU A 38 1.92 8.62 -14.53
C GLU A 38 1.03 8.17 -13.37
N LEU A 39 1.60 7.98 -12.18
CA LEU A 39 0.80 7.72 -10.99
C LEU A 39 -0.05 8.92 -10.60
N GLY A 40 0.40 10.15 -10.82
CA GLY A 40 -0.33 11.35 -10.43
C GLY A 40 -1.67 11.51 -11.16
N ASP A 41 -1.70 11.29 -12.47
CA ASP A 41 -2.95 11.39 -13.25
C ASP A 41 -3.92 10.25 -12.90
N ARG A 42 -3.38 9.06 -12.65
CA ARG A 42 -4.12 7.88 -12.19
C ARG A 42 -4.70 8.07 -10.79
N LYS A 43 -3.91 8.57 -9.83
CA LYS A 43 -4.34 8.91 -8.47
C LYS A 43 -5.42 9.99 -8.49
N ARG A 44 -5.26 11.04 -9.30
CA ARG A 44 -6.27 12.09 -9.46
C ARG A 44 -7.60 11.51 -9.91
N SER A 45 -7.58 10.59 -10.87
CA SER A 45 -8.80 9.95 -11.40
C SER A 45 -9.42 8.99 -10.39
N LEU A 46 -8.62 8.14 -9.75
CA LEU A 46 -9.08 7.14 -8.78
C LEU A 46 -9.70 7.78 -7.53
N PHE A 47 -9.10 8.86 -7.03
CA PHE A 47 -9.51 9.50 -5.77
C PHE A 47 -10.51 10.65 -5.93
N ALA A 48 -10.88 11.00 -7.17
CA ALA A 48 -11.73 12.16 -7.47
C ALA A 48 -13.08 12.16 -6.73
N ASN A 49 -13.65 10.98 -6.50
CA ASN A 49 -14.99 10.81 -5.94
C ASN A 49 -15.00 10.28 -4.50
N LEU A 50 -13.87 10.41 -3.78
CA LEU A 50 -13.85 10.08 -2.35
C LEU A 50 -14.86 10.95 -1.60
N GLN A 51 -15.66 10.31 -0.74
CA GLN A 51 -16.68 10.98 0.06
C GLN A 51 -16.96 10.20 1.35
N GLY A 52 -17.52 10.88 2.36
CA GLY A 52 -17.85 10.26 3.64
C GLY A 52 -16.62 9.85 4.43
N LYS A 53 -16.69 8.69 5.09
CA LYS A 53 -15.61 8.16 5.93
C LYS A 53 -14.62 7.37 5.09
N VAL A 54 -13.38 7.86 5.03
CA VAL A 54 -12.28 7.28 4.25
C VAL A 54 -11.20 6.77 5.19
N LEU A 55 -10.80 5.51 5.03
CA LEU A 55 -9.64 4.92 5.71
C LEU A 55 -8.50 4.75 4.73
N GLU A 56 -7.36 5.39 4.97
CA GLU A 56 -6.11 5.06 4.27
C GLU A 56 -5.23 4.18 5.15
N ILE A 57 -4.81 3.03 4.61
CA ILE A 57 -3.91 2.08 5.30
C ILE A 57 -2.48 2.31 4.82
N SER A 58 -1.57 2.51 5.77
CA SER A 58 -0.17 2.88 5.57
C SER A 58 0.04 4.08 4.64
N PRO A 59 -0.55 5.25 4.95
CA PRO A 59 -0.39 6.49 4.17
C PRO A 59 1.05 7.02 4.12
N ARG A 60 1.96 6.53 4.98
CA ARG A 60 3.36 6.97 5.08
C ARG A 60 3.45 8.49 5.26
N ASP A 61 4.10 9.18 4.33
CA ASP A 61 4.29 10.64 4.34
C ASP A 61 3.07 11.43 3.83
N GLY A 62 2.01 10.75 3.40
CA GLY A 62 0.80 11.39 2.88
C GLY A 62 0.88 11.74 1.39
N SER A 63 1.68 11.03 0.60
CA SER A 63 1.81 11.29 -0.85
C SER A 63 0.48 11.24 -1.63
N ASN A 64 -0.55 10.56 -1.11
CA ASN A 64 -1.89 10.50 -1.68
C ASN A 64 -2.77 11.72 -1.33
N LEU A 65 -2.51 12.38 -0.21
CA LEU A 65 -3.41 13.40 0.36
C LEU A 65 -3.69 14.57 -0.60
N ARG A 66 -2.72 14.94 -1.44
CA ARG A 66 -2.87 16.03 -2.44
C ARG A 66 -3.93 15.75 -3.50
N TYR A 67 -4.40 14.51 -3.61
CA TYR A 67 -5.43 14.09 -4.56
C TYR A 67 -6.79 13.92 -3.90
N TYR A 68 -6.89 14.08 -2.58
CA TYR A 68 -8.13 13.88 -1.85
C TYR A 68 -8.98 15.16 -1.84
N PRO A 69 -10.31 15.03 -1.92
CA PRO A 69 -11.19 16.16 -1.72
C PRO A 69 -11.14 16.63 -0.26
N PRO A 70 -11.35 17.93 0.02
CA PRO A 70 -11.20 18.50 1.35
C PRO A 70 -12.29 18.07 2.36
N ASN A 71 -13.46 17.63 1.87
CA ASN A 71 -14.64 17.36 2.68
C ASN A 71 -14.85 15.86 2.91
N ILE A 72 -13.86 15.21 3.52
CA ILE A 72 -13.92 13.78 3.89
C ILE A 72 -13.59 13.59 5.37
N ASP A 73 -14.17 12.57 5.98
CA ASP A 73 -13.79 12.13 7.32
C ASP A 73 -12.63 11.13 7.18
N LEU A 74 -11.41 11.65 7.15
CA LEU A 74 -10.21 10.87 6.85
C LEU A 74 -9.60 10.24 8.12
N ILE A 75 -9.41 8.93 8.08
CA ILE A 75 -8.66 8.13 9.06
C ILE A 75 -7.39 7.62 8.38
N GLY A 76 -6.23 7.83 9.02
CA GLY A 76 -4.97 7.24 8.58
C GLY A 76 -4.51 6.16 9.55
N MET A 77 -4.28 4.93 9.08
CA MET A 77 -3.73 3.84 9.90
C MET A 77 -2.27 3.58 9.51
N GLU A 78 -1.32 4.02 10.34
CA GLU A 78 0.10 3.94 10.03
C GLU A 78 0.90 3.25 11.16
N PRO A 79 1.57 2.12 10.89
CA PRO A 79 2.37 1.41 11.89
C PRO A 79 3.70 2.11 12.21
N ASP A 80 4.25 2.94 11.31
CA ASP A 80 5.50 3.64 11.57
C ASP A 80 5.26 5.00 12.24
N LEU A 81 5.45 5.06 13.56
CA LEU A 81 5.32 6.29 14.34
C LEU A 81 6.20 7.44 13.84
N GLN A 82 7.32 7.16 13.15
CA GLN A 82 8.16 8.22 12.58
C GLN A 82 7.44 8.96 11.45
N MET A 83 6.60 8.25 10.68
CA MET A 83 5.82 8.82 9.57
C MET A 83 4.69 9.73 10.04
N HIS A 84 4.22 9.55 11.28
CA HIS A 84 3.07 10.29 11.79
C HIS A 84 3.27 11.81 11.73
N SER A 85 4.46 12.28 12.09
CA SER A 85 4.79 13.71 12.04
C SER A 85 4.80 14.28 10.61
N TYR A 86 5.27 13.51 9.63
CA TYR A 86 5.29 13.90 8.22
C TYR A 86 3.87 13.94 7.65
N LEU A 87 3.08 12.90 7.93
CA LEU A 87 1.68 12.81 7.49
C LEU A 87 0.84 13.94 8.06
N GLN A 88 0.94 14.21 9.36
CA GLN A 88 0.20 15.28 10.02
C GLN A 88 0.57 16.65 9.44
N LYS A 89 1.86 16.87 9.18
CA LYS A 89 2.35 18.09 8.54
C LYS A 89 1.77 18.23 7.13
N GLN A 90 1.82 17.16 6.33
CA GLN A 90 1.32 17.17 4.95
C GLN A 90 -0.19 17.42 4.90
N ALA A 91 -0.97 16.77 5.78
CA ALA A 91 -2.41 16.99 5.91
C ALA A 91 -2.73 18.45 6.26
N LYS A 92 -2.02 19.01 7.25
CA LYS A 92 -2.17 20.42 7.65
C LYS A 92 -1.87 21.39 6.51
N GLU A 93 -0.80 21.17 5.76
CA GLU A 93 -0.44 22.01 4.60
C GLU A 93 -1.51 21.98 3.49
N LEU A 94 -2.21 20.86 3.36
CA LEU A 94 -3.30 20.66 2.39
C LEU A 94 -4.67 21.05 2.92
N GLY A 95 -4.78 21.52 4.17
CA GLY A 95 -6.05 21.85 4.82
C GLY A 95 -6.93 20.64 5.11
N LEU A 96 -6.36 19.44 5.16
CA LEU A 96 -7.06 18.21 5.51
C LEU A 96 -6.99 17.96 7.02
N ASN A 97 -8.11 17.53 7.60
CA ASN A 97 -8.12 16.96 8.94
C ASN A 97 -7.98 15.44 8.84
N ILE A 98 -7.06 14.87 9.61
CA ILE A 98 -6.80 13.42 9.62
C ILE A 98 -6.85 12.90 11.05
N ASP A 99 -7.67 11.87 11.28
CA ASP A 99 -7.63 11.04 12.49
C ASP A 99 -6.54 9.99 12.31
N LEU A 100 -5.36 10.29 12.83
CA LEU A 100 -4.19 9.44 12.68
C LEU A 100 -4.11 8.41 13.83
N ARG A 101 -4.10 7.13 13.46
CA ARG A 101 -4.07 5.99 14.38
C ARG A 101 -2.85 5.13 14.12
N PHE A 102 -2.29 4.60 15.20
CA PHE A 102 -1.26 3.56 15.15
C PHE A 102 -1.94 2.20 14.99
N GLY A 103 -1.47 1.41 14.01
CA GLY A 103 -1.95 0.04 13.82
C GLY A 103 -1.43 -0.57 12.53
N ASN A 104 -1.69 -1.88 12.36
CA ASN A 104 -1.28 -2.64 11.18
C ASN A 104 -2.49 -2.97 10.29
N ALA A 105 -2.21 -3.43 9.07
CA ALA A 105 -3.23 -3.65 8.05
C ALA A 105 -4.10 -4.90 8.33
N GLU A 106 -3.58 -5.89 9.04
CA GLU A 106 -4.31 -7.10 9.41
C GLU A 106 -5.29 -6.90 10.58
N TRP A 107 -5.05 -5.90 11.43
CA TRP A 107 -5.84 -5.61 12.63
C TRP A 107 -6.19 -4.13 12.71
N LEU A 108 -7.26 -3.77 12.00
CA LEU A 108 -7.81 -2.42 11.98
C LEU A 108 -8.71 -2.20 13.21
N ASP A 109 -8.30 -1.34 14.13
CA ASP A 109 -9.14 -0.86 15.25
C ASP A 109 -10.19 0.14 14.75
N ILE A 110 -11.12 -0.39 13.98
CA ILE A 110 -12.20 0.29 13.25
C ILE A 110 -13.41 -0.61 13.30
N GLU A 111 -14.59 -0.01 13.54
CA GLU A 111 -15.86 -0.72 13.61
C GLU A 111 -16.20 -1.41 12.28
N ASP A 112 -16.85 -2.57 12.38
CA ASP A 112 -17.38 -3.29 11.21
C ASP A 112 -18.39 -2.43 10.45
N ASN A 113 -18.40 -2.53 9.12
CA ASN A 113 -19.36 -1.83 8.26
C ASN A 113 -19.47 -0.32 8.50
N SER A 114 -18.35 0.35 8.81
CA SER A 114 -18.35 1.75 9.26
C SER A 114 -17.70 2.73 8.30
N VAL A 115 -16.93 2.23 7.33
CA VAL A 115 -16.13 3.02 6.38
C VAL A 115 -16.75 2.97 4.98
N ASP A 116 -16.86 4.13 4.32
CA ASP A 116 -17.37 4.25 2.95
C ASP A 116 -16.32 3.82 1.91
N THR A 117 -15.07 4.19 2.15
CA THR A 117 -13.95 3.84 1.27
C THR A 117 -12.67 3.50 2.03
N VAL A 118 -12.02 2.40 1.65
CA VAL A 118 -10.65 2.09 2.06
C VAL A 118 -9.70 2.40 0.91
N VAL A 119 -8.57 3.03 1.19
CA VAL A 119 -7.50 3.31 0.23
C VAL A 119 -6.22 2.58 0.65
N ALA A 120 -5.57 1.93 -0.31
CA ALA A 120 -4.22 1.40 -0.13
C ALA A 120 -3.37 1.66 -1.40
N THR A 121 -2.10 1.99 -1.22
CA THR A 121 -1.16 2.18 -2.33
C THR A 121 0.15 1.50 -1.99
N LEU A 122 0.54 0.48 -2.76
CA LEU A 122 1.75 -0.32 -2.57
C LEU A 122 1.85 -0.91 -1.15
N LEU A 123 0.72 -1.33 -0.61
CA LEU A 123 0.57 -1.91 0.72
C LEU A 123 0.64 -3.44 0.66
N LEU A 124 -0.17 -4.04 -0.22
CA LEU A 124 -0.40 -5.49 -0.24
C LEU A 124 0.85 -6.27 -0.62
N CYS A 125 1.81 -5.63 -1.29
CA CYS A 125 3.12 -6.23 -1.54
C CYS A 125 3.99 -6.39 -0.28
N SER A 126 3.71 -5.64 0.79
CA SER A 126 4.56 -5.55 1.98
C SER A 126 3.91 -6.07 3.26
N VAL A 127 2.58 -6.28 3.28
CA VAL A 127 1.91 -6.84 4.48
C VAL A 127 2.36 -8.27 4.77
N PRO A 128 2.51 -8.69 6.04
CA PRO A 128 2.79 -10.07 6.39
C PRO A 128 1.79 -11.08 5.81
N ASN A 129 0.48 -10.78 5.84
CA ASN A 129 -0.56 -11.67 5.32
C ASN A 129 -1.63 -10.93 4.50
N ILE A 130 -1.60 -11.11 3.18
CA ILE A 130 -2.54 -10.48 2.23
C ILE A 130 -3.98 -10.87 2.55
N ASN A 131 -4.25 -12.15 2.83
CA ASN A 131 -5.61 -12.61 3.06
C ASN A 131 -6.20 -11.96 4.32
N TYR A 132 -5.44 -11.89 5.42
CA TYR A 132 -5.90 -11.23 6.64
C TYR A 132 -6.10 -9.74 6.44
N THR A 133 -5.21 -9.05 5.71
CA THR A 133 -5.41 -7.66 5.34
C THR A 133 -6.69 -7.47 4.53
N LEU A 134 -6.93 -8.27 3.49
CA LEU A 134 -8.13 -8.16 2.66
C LEU A 134 -9.41 -8.49 3.45
N GLN A 135 -9.37 -9.44 4.38
CA GLN A 135 -10.50 -9.71 5.28
C GLN A 135 -10.76 -8.54 6.24
N ALA A 136 -9.71 -7.90 6.77
CA ALA A 136 -9.86 -6.71 7.61
C ALA A 136 -10.47 -5.54 6.82
N ILE A 137 -10.04 -5.33 5.58
CA ILE A 137 -10.59 -4.32 4.66
C ILE A 137 -12.08 -4.60 4.41
N LEU A 138 -12.43 -5.84 4.05
CA LEU A 138 -13.83 -6.23 3.86
C LEU A 138 -14.66 -6.02 5.12
N ARG A 139 -14.13 -6.37 6.30
CA ARG A 139 -14.85 -6.20 7.57
C ARG A 139 -15.25 -4.75 7.83
N VAL A 140 -14.33 -3.80 7.67
CA VAL A 140 -14.56 -2.39 8.01
C VAL A 140 -15.40 -1.65 6.97
N LEU A 141 -15.39 -2.09 5.71
CA LEU A 141 -16.21 -1.50 4.65
C LEU A 141 -17.71 -1.69 4.91
N LYS A 142 -18.50 -0.63 4.72
CA LYS A 142 -19.97 -0.72 4.61
C LYS A 142 -20.36 -1.65 3.45
N PRO A 143 -21.54 -2.30 3.48
CA PRO A 143 -22.10 -2.92 2.28
C PRO A 143 -22.19 -1.88 1.14
N GLY A 144 -21.67 -2.21 -0.05
CA GLY A 144 -21.54 -1.28 -1.17
C GLY A 144 -20.35 -0.31 -1.05
N GLY A 145 -19.57 -0.36 0.03
CA GLY A 145 -18.34 0.39 0.20
C GLY A 145 -17.24 -0.08 -0.74
N SER A 146 -16.28 0.79 -1.01
CA SER A 146 -15.24 0.55 -2.03
C SER A 146 -13.83 0.48 -1.43
N PHE A 147 -13.04 -0.47 -1.92
CA PHE A 147 -11.60 -0.55 -1.72
C PHE A 147 -10.89 -0.05 -2.98
N LEU A 148 -10.21 1.09 -2.88
CA LEU A 148 -9.42 1.70 -3.94
C LEU A 148 -7.96 1.31 -3.76
N PHE A 149 -7.35 0.75 -4.79
CA PHE A 149 -5.99 0.23 -4.70
C PHE A 149 -5.11 0.63 -5.88
N ILE A 150 -3.81 0.79 -5.59
CA ILE A 150 -2.73 0.85 -6.58
C ILE A 150 -1.63 -0.09 -6.08
N GLU A 151 -1.33 -1.15 -6.82
CA GLU A 151 -0.37 -2.18 -6.40
C GLU A 151 0.53 -2.58 -7.56
N HIS A 152 1.78 -2.97 -7.28
CA HIS A 152 2.53 -3.78 -8.23
C HIS A 152 2.21 -5.25 -7.99
N ILE A 153 2.29 -6.08 -9.02
CA ILE A 153 1.94 -7.51 -8.93
C ILE A 153 3.03 -8.37 -9.57
N ALA A 154 2.94 -9.68 -9.31
CA ALA A 154 3.65 -10.69 -10.06
C ALA A 154 3.39 -10.53 -11.56
N ALA A 155 4.45 -10.64 -12.36
CA ALA A 155 4.33 -10.79 -13.79
C ALA A 155 3.63 -12.11 -14.16
N PRO A 156 3.03 -12.22 -15.36
CA PRO A 156 2.31 -13.42 -15.77
C PRO A 156 3.13 -14.69 -15.60
N GLU A 157 2.46 -15.78 -15.18
CA GLU A 157 3.08 -17.08 -15.02
C GLU A 157 3.80 -17.52 -16.30
N GLY A 158 4.98 -18.12 -16.15
CA GLY A 158 5.83 -18.53 -17.28
C GLY A 158 6.66 -17.42 -17.93
N SER A 159 6.38 -16.14 -17.67
CA SER A 159 7.18 -15.04 -18.22
C SER A 159 8.61 -14.99 -17.66
N LEU A 160 9.54 -14.41 -18.44
CA LEU A 160 10.92 -14.20 -17.97
C LEU A 160 10.95 -13.29 -16.72
N LEU A 161 10.11 -12.26 -16.70
CA LEU A 161 10.04 -11.33 -15.58
C LEU A 161 9.57 -12.04 -14.30
N ARG A 162 8.57 -12.94 -14.38
CA ARG A 162 8.11 -13.76 -13.25
C ARG A 162 9.26 -14.58 -12.65
N LYS A 163 10.11 -15.19 -13.49
CA LYS A 163 11.30 -15.93 -13.03
C LYS A 163 12.29 -15.03 -12.29
N ILE A 164 12.52 -13.82 -12.80
CA ILE A 164 13.40 -12.82 -12.17
C ILE A 164 12.83 -12.39 -10.81
N GLN A 165 11.53 -12.06 -10.74
CA GLN A 165 10.86 -11.66 -9.50
C GLN A 165 10.97 -12.73 -8.42
N ASN A 166 10.64 -13.98 -8.74
CA ASN A 166 10.70 -15.09 -7.79
C ASN A 166 12.13 -15.32 -7.28
N THR A 167 13.12 -15.16 -8.15
CA THR A 167 14.54 -15.39 -7.81
C THR A 167 15.09 -14.27 -6.92
N ILE A 168 14.72 -13.02 -7.17
CA ILE A 168 15.22 -11.87 -6.40
C ILE A 168 14.43 -11.62 -5.10
N SER A 169 13.19 -12.11 -5.00
CA SER A 169 12.26 -11.83 -3.90
C SER A 169 12.87 -11.94 -2.49
N PRO A 170 13.65 -12.99 -2.13
CA PRO A 170 14.22 -13.10 -0.78
C PRO A 170 15.21 -11.98 -0.43
N ILE A 171 15.96 -11.49 -1.41
CA ILE A 171 16.91 -10.40 -1.24
C ILE A 171 16.15 -9.08 -1.29
N TRP A 172 15.24 -8.94 -2.26
CA TRP A 172 14.48 -7.71 -2.50
C TRP A 172 13.69 -7.28 -1.27
N LYS A 173 12.95 -8.20 -0.62
CA LYS A 173 12.17 -7.88 0.58
C LYS A 173 13.01 -7.30 1.72
N THR A 174 14.27 -7.71 1.83
CA THR A 174 15.18 -7.23 2.88
C THR A 174 15.69 -5.82 2.57
N LEU A 175 15.83 -5.48 1.28
CA LEU A 175 16.37 -4.20 0.84
C LEU A 175 15.29 -3.14 0.58
N ALA A 176 14.05 -3.56 0.31
CA ALA A 176 12.94 -2.71 -0.12
C ALA A 176 11.75 -2.75 0.86
N ASP A 177 12.02 -2.64 2.16
CA ASP A 177 11.00 -2.42 3.20
C ASP A 177 9.89 -3.49 3.21
N ASN A 178 10.29 -4.77 3.17
CA ASN A 178 9.41 -5.94 3.11
C ASN A 178 8.55 -6.07 1.84
N CYS A 179 8.84 -5.32 0.78
CA CYS A 179 8.19 -5.48 -0.52
C CYS A 179 8.52 -6.85 -1.15
N TYR A 180 7.50 -7.60 -1.55
CA TYR A 180 7.67 -8.83 -2.33
C TYR A 180 7.23 -8.59 -3.78
N PRO A 181 8.15 -8.65 -4.76
CA PRO A 181 7.84 -8.35 -6.17
C PRO A 181 7.02 -9.46 -6.86
N ASP A 182 6.93 -10.63 -6.25
CA ASP A 182 6.36 -11.85 -6.80
C ASP A 182 4.97 -12.22 -6.24
N ARG A 183 4.26 -11.26 -5.63
CA ARG A 183 2.92 -11.50 -5.09
C ARG A 183 1.83 -11.39 -6.16
N GLU A 184 0.98 -12.39 -6.24
CA GLU A 184 -0.21 -12.44 -7.10
C GLU A 184 -1.39 -11.72 -6.44
N ILE A 185 -1.25 -10.41 -6.25
CA ILE A 185 -2.24 -9.58 -5.52
C ILE A 185 -3.56 -9.50 -6.29
N ASP A 186 -3.51 -9.46 -7.62
CA ASP A 186 -4.69 -9.51 -8.48
C ASP A 186 -5.52 -10.79 -8.24
N ILE A 187 -4.86 -11.94 -8.15
CA ILE A 187 -5.52 -13.22 -7.81
C ILE A 187 -6.07 -13.18 -6.38
N ALA A 188 -5.33 -12.61 -5.42
CA ALA A 188 -5.78 -12.50 -4.04
C ALA A 188 -7.03 -11.60 -3.90
N LEU A 189 -7.07 -10.47 -4.62
CA LEU A 189 -8.22 -9.56 -4.68
C LEU A 189 -9.47 -10.28 -5.18
N GLN A 190 -9.35 -11.03 -6.29
CA GLN A 190 -10.46 -11.80 -6.87
C GLN A 190 -11.01 -12.87 -5.91
N LYS A 191 -10.15 -13.44 -5.05
CA LYS A 191 -10.52 -14.48 -4.08
C LYS A 191 -10.95 -13.94 -2.71
N ALA A 192 -10.84 -12.64 -2.48
CA ALA A 192 -11.03 -12.06 -1.15
C ALA A 192 -12.49 -12.06 -0.68
N GLY A 193 -13.46 -12.15 -1.61
CA GLY A 193 -14.89 -12.10 -1.29
C GLY A 193 -15.54 -10.72 -1.51
N PHE A 194 -14.91 -9.84 -2.28
CA PHE A 194 -15.58 -8.65 -2.82
C PHE A 194 -16.67 -9.06 -3.81
N ALA A 195 -17.77 -8.31 -3.87
CA ALA A 195 -18.83 -8.50 -4.85
C ALA A 195 -18.35 -8.21 -6.28
N SER A 196 -17.41 -7.28 -6.45
CA SER A 196 -16.74 -7.05 -7.74
C SER A 196 -15.33 -6.53 -7.54
N VAL A 197 -14.45 -6.80 -8.51
CA VAL A 197 -13.06 -6.34 -8.54
C VAL A 197 -12.75 -5.89 -9.96
N ASN A 198 -12.61 -4.58 -10.16
CA ASN A 198 -12.33 -3.96 -11.46
C ASN A 198 -10.99 -3.24 -11.41
N TYR A 199 -10.08 -3.55 -12.31
CA TYR A 199 -8.79 -2.87 -12.40
C TYR A 199 -8.25 -2.85 -13.83
N GLU A 200 -7.32 -1.93 -14.06
CA GLU A 200 -6.55 -1.81 -15.29
C GLU A 200 -5.06 -2.06 -15.00
N TYR A 201 -4.39 -2.71 -15.95
CA TYR A 201 -2.94 -2.92 -15.88
C TYR A 201 -2.19 -1.71 -16.43
N PHE A 202 -1.08 -1.37 -15.79
CA PHE A 202 -0.14 -0.39 -16.30
C PHE A 202 1.29 -0.76 -15.89
N GLN A 203 2.27 -0.09 -16.48
CA GLN A 203 3.66 -0.28 -16.13
C GLN A 203 4.28 1.07 -15.85
N VAL A 204 5.02 1.13 -14.75
CA VAL A 204 5.85 2.28 -14.41
C VAL A 204 7.28 1.77 -14.38
N GLY A 205 8.23 2.56 -14.89
CA GLY A 205 9.58 2.16 -15.32
C GLY A 205 10.54 1.47 -14.32
N LEU A 206 10.07 0.58 -13.45
CA LEU A 206 10.83 -0.25 -12.52
C LEU A 206 10.52 -1.73 -12.81
N PRO A 207 11.35 -2.42 -13.61
CA PRO A 207 11.02 -3.75 -14.14
C PRO A 207 10.67 -4.78 -13.06
N ILE A 208 11.38 -4.80 -11.93
CA ILE A 208 11.20 -5.83 -10.89
C ILE A 208 9.87 -5.68 -10.15
N VAL A 209 9.40 -4.46 -9.94
CA VAL A 209 8.10 -4.15 -9.30
C VAL A 209 7.08 -3.75 -10.38
N SER A 210 6.98 -4.56 -11.43
CA SER A 210 6.01 -4.40 -12.52
C SER A 210 5.47 -5.77 -12.93
N PRO A 211 4.25 -5.86 -13.51
CA PRO A 211 3.33 -4.78 -13.83
C PRO A 211 2.61 -4.22 -12.58
N HIS A 212 1.83 -3.16 -12.78
CA HIS A 212 0.98 -2.56 -11.76
C HIS A 212 -0.49 -2.74 -12.13
N ILE A 213 -1.34 -2.71 -11.11
CA ILE A 213 -2.79 -2.60 -11.21
C ILE A 213 -3.26 -1.36 -10.47
N ILE A 214 -4.30 -0.74 -11.00
CA ILE A 214 -5.06 0.31 -10.33
C ILE A 214 -6.54 0.00 -10.50
N GLY A 215 -7.30 0.10 -9.42
CA GLY A 215 -8.69 -0.31 -9.48
C GLY A 215 -9.49 -0.10 -8.22
N VAL A 216 -10.71 -0.63 -8.30
CA VAL A 216 -11.73 -0.57 -7.28
C VAL A 216 -12.30 -1.98 -7.07
N ALA A 217 -12.35 -2.41 -5.82
CA ALA A 217 -13.12 -3.56 -5.40
C ALA A 217 -14.30 -3.11 -4.54
N THR A 218 -15.48 -3.68 -4.74
CA THR A 218 -16.70 -3.29 -4.00
C THR A 218 -17.15 -4.42 -3.09
N LYS A 219 -17.48 -4.10 -1.84
CA LYS A 219 -18.05 -5.05 -0.88
C LYS A 219 -19.51 -5.36 -1.18
#